data_AF-A0A9D1MHK1-F1
#
_entry.id   AF-A0A9D1MHK1-F1
#
_cell.length_a   1.000
_cell.length_b   1.000
_cell.length_c   1.000
_cell.angle_alpha   90.00
_cell.angle_beta   90.00
_cell.angle_gamma   90.00
#
_symmetry.space_group_name_H-M   'P 1'
#
loop_
_entity.id
_entity.type
_entity.pdbx_description
1 polymer ?
#
loop_
_entity_poly.entity_id
_entity_poly.type
_entity_poly.pdbx_seq_one_letter_code
_entity_poly.pdbx_strand_id
1 'polypeptide(L)' 'MNIAELQNHLDIRKWHESENNGMDMCRHMPYCDYCKGEEEYPCALAYERMEKAEAEKAAAEKAAEKAAPKAAKPAK' A
#
# COMPACT_ATOMS: atom_id res chain seq x y z
N MET A 1 4.37 -6.63 -14.74
CA MET A 1 5.28 -5.48 -14.89
C MET A 1 6.55 -5.83 -14.15
N ASN A 2 7.71 -5.52 -14.73
CA ASN A 2 8.96 -5.52 -13.98
C ASN A 2 9.06 -4.26 -13.10
N ILE A 3 10.11 -4.17 -12.27
CA ILE A 3 10.29 -3.05 -11.34
C ILE A 3 10.48 -1.70 -12.05
N ALA A 4 11.19 -1.66 -13.18
CA ALA A 4 11.41 -0.42 -13.93
C ALA A 4 10.10 0.11 -14.56
N GLU A 5 9.28 -0.79 -15.11
CA GLU A 5 7.94 -0.46 -15.62
C GLU A 5 7.04 0.05 -14.51
N LEU A 6 7.10 -0.57 -13.33
CA LEU A 6 6.32 -0.14 -12.17
C LEU A 6 6.75 1.25 -11.69
N GLN A 7 8.05 1.54 -11.63
CA GLN A 7 8.56 2.87 -11.30
C GLN A 7 8.03 3.92 -12.27
N ASN A 8 8.13 3.65 -13.58
CA ASN A 8 7.64 4.56 -14.60
C ASN A 8 6.13 4.83 -14.47
N HIS A 9 5.34 3.77 -14.26
CA HIS A 9 3.91 3.90 -14.04
C HIS A 9 3.59 4.75 -12.79
N LEU A 10 4.31 4.54 -11.69
CA LEU A 10 4.15 5.33 -10.46
C LEU A 10 4.60 6.78 -10.63
N ASP A 11 5.64 7.04 -11.42
CA ASP A 11 6.11 8.39 -11.71
C ASP A 11 5.09 9.18 -12.55
N ILE A 12 4.50 8.54 -13.57
CA ILE A 12 3.41 9.14 -14.36
C ILE A 12 2.21 9.43 -13.46
N ARG A 13 1.83 8.49 -12.59
CA ARG A 13 0.74 8.71 -11.64
C ARG A 13 1.04 9.87 -10.69
N LYS A 14 2.25 9.91 -10.12
CA LYS A 14 2.69 10.99 -9.22
C LYS A 14 2.65 12.33 -9.93
N TRP A 15 3.06 12.38 -11.20
CA TRP A 15 2.99 13.58 -12.02
C TRP A 15 1.56 14.10 -12.12
N HIS A 16 0.61 13.26 -12.56
CA HIS A 16 -0.80 13.65 -12.68
C HIS A 16 -1.43 14.08 -11.34
N GLU A 17 -1.13 13.36 -10.26
CA GLU A 17 -1.59 13.74 -8.92
C GLU A 17 -1.00 15.09 -8.50
N SER A 18 0.27 15.37 -8.86
CA SER A 18 0.90 16.66 -8.55
C SER A 18 0.28 17.80 -9.34
N GLU A 19 -0.04 17.58 -10.62
CA GLU A 19 -0.78 18.55 -11.44
C GLU A 19 -2.18 18.82 -10.89
N ASN A 20 -2.90 17.77 -10.48
CA ASN A 20 -4.27 17.90 -9.99
C ASN A 20 -4.36 18.58 -8.61
N ASN A 21 -3.36 18.36 -7.74
CA ASN A 21 -3.31 18.98 -6.41
C ASN A 21 -2.56 20.33 -6.42
N GLY A 22 -1.88 20.69 -7.51
CA GLY A 22 -1.07 21.90 -7.61
C GLY A 22 0.17 21.91 -6.69
N MET A 23 0.66 20.74 -6.28
CA MET A 23 1.82 20.59 -5.40
C MET A 23 2.57 19.29 -5.67
N ASP A 24 3.87 19.21 -5.34
CA ASP A 24 4.63 17.97 -5.49
C ASP A 24 4.09 16.89 -4.56
N MET A 25 3.59 15.80 -5.14
CA MET A 25 3.05 14.66 -4.40
C MET A 25 4.13 13.65 -3.96
N CYS A 26 5.41 13.92 -4.23
CA CYS A 26 6.49 13.18 -3.60
C CYS A 26 6.35 13.27 -2.08
N ARG A 27 6.45 12.13 -1.38
CA ARG A 27 6.22 11.99 0.08
C ARG A 27 4.79 12.15 0.57
N HIS A 28 3.83 12.37 -0.33
CA HIS A 28 2.40 12.46 0.00
C HIS A 28 1.61 11.23 -0.43
N MET A 29 2.23 10.31 -1.17
CA MET A 29 1.60 9.06 -1.60
C MET A 29 1.66 8.00 -0.49
N PRO A 30 0.71 7.05 -0.42
CA PRO A 30 0.70 6.01 0.62
C PRO A 30 1.96 5.13 0.63
N TYR A 31 2.58 4.92 -0.53
CA TYR A 31 3.81 4.14 -0.63
C TYR A 31 5.04 4.91 -0.15
N CYS A 32 4.96 6.23 0.01
CA CYS A 32 6.12 7.01 0.41
C CYS A 32 6.62 6.68 1.81
N ASP A 33 5.76 6.19 2.71
CA ASP A 33 6.16 5.73 4.04
C ASP A 33 7.10 4.51 3.99
N TYR A 34 7.08 3.77 2.89
CA TYR A 34 7.90 2.58 2.64
C TYR A 34 9.10 2.88 1.72
N CYS A 35 9.26 4.14 1.33
CA CYS A 35 10.27 4.58 0.36
C CYS A 35 11.65 4.71 1.00
N LYS A 36 12.65 4.11 0.35
CA LYS A 36 14.07 4.30 0.67
C LYS A 36 14.75 4.90 -0.56
N GLY A 37 14.97 6.20 -0.53
CA GLY A 37 15.46 6.96 -1.70
C GLY A 37 16.87 6.60 -2.18
N GLU A 38 17.58 5.74 -1.47
CA GLU A 38 18.93 5.26 -1.83
C GLU A 38 18.90 4.02 -2.73
N GLU A 39 17.74 3.41 -2.96
CA GLU A 39 17.60 2.19 -3.75
C GLU A 39 17.39 2.48 -5.25
N GLU A 40 17.72 1.49 -6.08
CA GLU A 40 17.35 1.51 -7.50
C GLU A 40 15.83 1.26 -7.60
N TYR A 41 15.09 2.23 -8.18
CA TYR A 41 13.62 2.24 -8.26
C TYR A 41 12.90 2.34 -6.90
N PRO A 42 13.14 3.43 -6.14
CA PRO A 42 12.73 3.53 -4.74
C PRO A 42 11.20 3.53 -4.57
N CYS A 43 10.44 4.13 -5.49
CA CYS A 43 8.97 4.17 -5.41
C CYS A 43 8.35 2.82 -5.73
N ALA A 44 8.88 2.10 -6.72
CA ALA A 44 8.39 0.77 -7.09
C ALA A 44 8.60 -0.23 -5.95
N LEU A 45 9.78 -0.25 -5.35
CA LEU A 45 10.08 -1.11 -4.19
C LEU A 45 9.23 -0.73 -2.98
N ALA A 46 8.98 0.55 -2.77
CA ALA A 46 8.08 1.02 -1.71
C ALA A 46 6.65 0.53 -1.90
N TYR A 47 6.16 0.56 -3.15
CA TYR A 47 4.84 0.08 -3.50
C TYR A 47 4.70 -1.43 -3.21
N GLU A 48 5.67 -2.26 -3.61
CA GLU A 48 5.64 -3.70 -3.31
C GLU A 48 5.68 -4.00 -1.81
N ARG A 49 6.44 -3.22 -1.02
CA ARG A 49 6.47 -3.36 0.44
C ARG A 49 5.12 -3.03 1.07
N MET A 50 4.48 -1.97 0.61
CA MET A 50 3.15 -1.59 1.08
C MET A 50 2.14 -2.70 0.76
N GLU A 51 2.07 -3.14 -0.49
CA GLU A 51 1.14 -4.20 -0.93
C GLU A 51 1.36 -5.49 -0.12
N LYS A 52 2.61 -5.86 0.14
CA LYS A 52 2.93 -7.01 0.98
C LYS A 52 2.43 -6.81 2.42
N ALA A 53 2.68 -5.65 3.02
CA ALA A 53 2.22 -5.35 4.37
C ALA A 53 0.69 -5.32 4.46
N GLU A 54 0.00 -4.81 3.44
CA GLU A 54 -1.46 -4.81 3.36
C GLU A 54 -2.03 -6.22 3.18
N ALA A 55 -1.40 -7.05 2.35
CA ALA A 55 -1.78 -8.45 2.18
C ALA A 55 -1.63 -9.24 3.49
N GLU A 56 -0.55 -9.00 4.24
CA GLU A 56 -0.32 -9.62 5.56
C GLU A 56 -1.37 -9.19 6.59
N LYS A 57 -1.73 -7.89 6.62
CA LYS A 57 -2.81 -7.38 7.47
C LYS A 57 -4.15 -8.01 7.11
N ALA A 58 -4.50 -8.03 5.83
CA ALA A 58 -5.76 -8.62 5.37
C ALA A 58 -5.85 -10.13 5.66
N ALA A 59 -4.72 -10.85 5.59
CA ALA A 59 -4.66 -12.26 5.98
C ALA A 59 -4.86 -12.44 7.49
N ALA A 60 -4.25 -11.58 8.31
CA ALA A 60 -4.42 -11.60 9.76
C ALA A 60 -5.87 -11.26 10.18
N GLU A 61 -6.52 -10.31 9.52
CA GLU A 61 -7.93 -9.98 9.76
C GLU A 61 -8.87 -11.13 9.39
N LYS A 62 -8.65 -11.79 8.25
CA LYS A 62 -9.41 -12.99 7.88
C LYS A 62 -9.20 -14.16 8.83
N ALA A 63 -8.02 -14.28 9.43
CA ALA A 63 -7.74 -15.28 10.45
C ALA A 63 -8.44 -14.94 11.79
N ALA A 64 -8.47 -13.66 12.17
CA ALA A 64 -9.17 -13.19 13.36
C ALA A 64 -10.70 -13.35 13.24
N GLU A 65 -11.27 -13.11 12.05
CA GLU A 65 -12.70 -13.30 11.79
C GLU A 65 -13.10 -14.78 11.80
N LYS A 66 -12.24 -15.68 11.32
CA LYS A 66 -12.43 -17.15 11.46
C LYS A 66 -12.26 -17.66 12.89
N ALA A 67 -11.58 -16.91 13.75
CA ALA A 67 -11.36 -17.27 15.15
C ALA A 67 -12.42 -16.71 16.12
N ALA A 68 -13.38 -15.92 15.63
CA ALA A 68 -14.49 -15.43 16.45
C ALA A 68 -15.51 -16.57 16.68
N PRO A 69 -15.67 -17.12 17.90
CA PRO A 69 -16.77 -18.03 18.19
C PRO A 69 -18.08 -17.26 18.02
N LYS A 70 -19.06 -17.89 17.36
CA LYS A 70 -20.46 -17.41 17.34
C LYS A 70 -20.90 -17.17 18.78
N ALA A 71 -21.00 -15.90 19.18
CA ALA A 71 -21.59 -15.54 20.45
C ALA A 71 -23.06 -15.99 20.43
N ALA A 72 -23.31 -17.09 21.12
CA ALA A 72 -24.64 -17.57 21.46
C ALA A 72 -25.39 -16.43 22.16
N LYS A 73 -26.53 -16.03 21.60
CA LYS A 73 -27.47 -15.12 22.27
C LYS A 73 -27.95 -15.80 23.58
N PRO A 74 -27.93 -15.10 24.73
CA PRO A 74 -28.44 -15.66 25.97
C PRO A 74 -29.96 -15.84 25.89
N ALA A 75 -30.42 -17.02 26.33
CA ALA A 75 -31.82 -17.38 26.48
C ALA A 75 -32.53 -16.44 27.48
N LYS A 76 -33.77 -16.08 27.17
CA LYS A 76 -34.70 -15.43 28.08
C LYS A 76 -36.03 -16.18 28.04
#